data_AF-A0A944JEX0-F1
#
_entry.id   AF-A0A944JEX0-F1
#
_cell.length_a   1.000
_cell.length_b   1.000
_cell.length_c   1.000
_cell.angle_alpha   90.00
_cell.angle_beta   90.00
_cell.angle_gamma   90.00
#
_symmetry.space_group_name_H-M   'P 1'
#
loop_
_entity.id
_entity.type
_entity.pdbx_description
1 polymer ?
#
loop_
_entity_poly.entity_id
_entity_poly.type
_entity_poly.pdbx_seq_one_letter_code
_entity_poly.pdbx_strand_id
1 'polypeptide(L)'
;MSLLNTLARLEAVRAGRAQALATVRHRHLSERPLVLVPLTTAGEAGAPLGAMFGTDPHEPRILVVPQPRDRDLRWEFLAELAAYVVPYIDGYADEVELIERGETDPETGLKATAELCLDAPQLIVPSRAGIEYVRLLGRSMRFRRTAEEDPENPYPAPARVPLLGRWFTHLAERSRVPGSSMLLSATDLLARHWATGQSNLEDQHLGALLAWIDPPAGKSGAEWALRAELGRGADGQLLVPPAGPATDPAFDNKLLAPALAKYDAARTAAPDGEGRRSAERVVRRLVEEQMRSTWDATWQAVRLLRELPAGERTVDRWTGDRWSYTAHRDRVRSGEAPQPRRDDAVTAAAKLAAREREQVKLGAHEALDDPLVMAGRRHAGEAFAGEVVEVVMEWTQAKRPSPRPLVTVATEDRPQLTEGSGEGGSGGAKVFRSLDGRPQSARFVRWEEEGRLVLRLLDKMGRGREPEAGSVPEKGDRVCWTLFEHDSRGGPKLPDPEQIPWTHGGPPAHLTTGAAATPPLPLPDPVTDEDLL
;
A
#
# COMPACT_ATOMS: atom_id res chain seq x y z
N MET A 1 0.94 -12.38 15.03
CA MET A 1 2.41 -12.34 14.91
C MET A 1 2.90 -13.79 14.92
N SER A 2 3.70 -14.21 13.94
CA SER A 2 4.20 -15.59 13.89
C SER A 2 5.28 -15.83 14.97
N LEU A 3 5.52 -17.08 15.34
CA LEU A 3 6.59 -17.43 16.30
C LEU A 3 7.97 -16.96 15.81
N LEU A 4 8.24 -17.06 14.50
CA LEU A 4 9.50 -16.59 13.92
C LEU A 4 9.68 -15.08 14.04
N ASN A 5 8.61 -14.29 13.91
CA ASN A 5 8.70 -12.85 14.14
C ASN A 5 9.01 -12.56 15.61
N THR A 6 8.35 -13.26 16.55
CA THR A 6 8.70 -13.15 17.98
C THR A 6 10.17 -13.51 18.25
N LEU A 7 10.68 -14.59 17.64
CA LEU A 7 12.07 -14.98 17.75
C LEU A 7 13.00 -13.88 17.19
N ALA A 8 12.73 -13.37 15.99
CA ALA A 8 13.51 -12.30 15.36
C ALA A 8 13.56 -11.03 16.23
N ARG A 9 12.47 -10.67 16.90
CA ARG A 9 12.43 -9.53 17.85
C ARG A 9 13.29 -9.80 19.10
N LEU A 10 13.24 -11.00 19.65
CA LEU A 10 14.12 -11.40 20.78
C LEU A 10 15.60 -11.41 20.37
N GLU A 11 15.89 -11.91 19.18
CA GLU A 11 17.23 -11.88 18.60
C GLU A 11 17.70 -10.45 18.33
N ALA A 12 16.81 -9.56 17.91
CA ALA A 12 17.13 -8.15 17.73
C ALA A 12 17.59 -7.51 19.05
N VAL A 13 16.83 -7.75 20.14
CA VAL A 13 17.22 -7.30 21.49
C VAL A 13 18.58 -7.87 21.90
N ARG A 14 18.80 -9.18 21.70
CA ARG A 14 20.06 -9.85 22.07
C ARG A 14 21.26 -9.32 21.27
N ALA A 15 21.09 -9.10 19.97
CA ALA A 15 22.14 -8.61 19.08
C ALA A 15 22.34 -7.10 19.17
N GLY A 16 21.38 -6.37 19.75
CA GLY A 16 21.37 -4.91 19.77
C GLY A 16 21.19 -4.29 18.38
N ARG A 17 20.59 -5.00 17.42
CA ARG A 17 20.34 -4.54 16.04
C ARG A 17 19.15 -5.28 15.44
N ALA A 18 18.40 -4.63 14.56
CA ALA A 18 17.24 -5.24 13.92
C ALA A 18 17.60 -6.51 13.15
N GLN A 19 16.70 -7.49 13.15
CA GLN A 19 16.85 -8.74 12.41
C GLN A 19 16.03 -8.69 11.12
N ALA A 20 16.57 -9.26 10.03
CA ALA A 20 15.82 -9.34 8.78
C ALA A 20 14.60 -10.27 8.94
N LEU A 21 13.43 -9.80 8.50
CA LEU A 21 12.19 -10.57 8.37
C LEU A 21 11.94 -11.03 6.92
N ALA A 22 12.63 -10.40 5.97
CA ALA A 22 12.51 -10.66 4.54
C ALA A 22 13.88 -10.55 3.88
N THR A 23 14.11 -11.35 2.84
CA THR A 23 15.33 -11.30 2.02
C THR A 23 15.13 -10.57 0.70
N VAL A 24 13.88 -10.33 0.31
CA VAL A 24 13.50 -9.58 -0.89
C VAL A 24 12.59 -8.42 -0.52
N ARG A 25 12.51 -7.38 -1.36
CA ARG A 25 11.50 -6.33 -1.23
C ARG A 25 10.17 -6.79 -1.83
N HIS A 26 9.12 -6.75 -1.03
CA HIS A 26 7.76 -7.21 -1.39
C HIS A 26 6.86 -6.13 -1.97
N ARG A 27 7.41 -4.93 -2.20
CA ARG A 27 6.72 -3.78 -2.80
C ARG A 27 7.50 -3.28 -3.99
N HIS A 28 6.78 -2.80 -4.99
CA HIS A 28 7.40 -2.10 -6.10
C HIS A 28 8.01 -0.82 -5.53
N LEU A 29 9.20 -0.47 -6.02
CA LEU A 29 9.87 0.76 -5.65
C LEU A 29 10.31 1.42 -6.95
N SER A 30 9.65 2.52 -7.28
CA SER A 30 9.93 3.29 -8.48
C SER A 30 11.37 3.81 -8.44
N GLU A 31 11.94 4.06 -9.62
CA GLU A 31 13.22 4.76 -9.73
C GLU A 31 13.11 6.21 -9.26
N ARG A 32 11.93 6.83 -9.44
CA ARG A 32 11.66 8.23 -9.11
C ARG A 32 10.36 8.35 -8.29
N PRO A 33 10.31 7.80 -7.07
CA PRO A 33 9.15 7.95 -6.20
C PRO A 33 9.05 9.42 -5.76
N LEU A 34 7.84 9.96 -5.67
CA LEU A 34 7.61 11.25 -5.07
C LEU A 34 7.57 11.08 -3.54
N VAL A 35 8.61 11.53 -2.85
CA VAL A 35 8.58 11.62 -1.39
C VAL A 35 7.77 12.86 -1.00
N LEU A 36 6.87 12.72 -0.02
CA LEU A 36 6.06 13.81 0.53
C LEU A 36 6.10 13.76 2.06
N VAL A 37 6.73 14.76 2.68
CA VAL A 37 6.80 14.97 4.13
C VAL A 37 5.85 16.11 4.49
N PRO A 38 4.61 15.81 4.94
CA PRO A 38 3.67 16.83 5.34
C PRO A 38 3.87 17.24 6.80
N LEU A 39 3.55 18.50 7.12
CA LEU A 39 3.35 19.00 8.47
C LEU A 39 2.00 19.69 8.60
N THR A 40 1.36 19.47 9.75
CA THR A 40 0.09 20.10 10.14
C THR A 40 0.29 21.00 11.34
N THR A 41 -0.56 22.02 11.44
CA THR A 41 -0.59 22.88 12.62
C THR A 41 -1.24 22.17 13.79
N ALA A 42 -0.65 22.29 14.99
CA ALA A 42 -1.25 21.76 16.20
C ALA A 42 -2.61 22.44 16.50
N GLY A 43 -3.61 21.63 16.85
CA GLY A 43 -4.92 22.11 17.31
C GLY A 43 -5.93 22.49 16.23
N GLU A 44 -5.59 22.45 14.94
CA GLU A 44 -6.53 22.64 13.83
C GLU A 44 -6.41 21.47 12.85
N ALA A 45 -7.46 20.66 12.77
CA ALA A 45 -7.43 19.39 12.04
C ALA A 45 -7.28 19.64 10.52
N GLY A 46 -6.13 19.27 9.96
CA GLY A 46 -5.91 19.38 8.52
C GLY A 46 -5.43 20.75 8.02
N ALA A 47 -5.12 21.69 8.92
CA ALA A 47 -4.49 22.94 8.53
C ALA A 47 -3.00 22.71 8.15
N PRO A 48 -2.61 22.87 6.87
CA PRO A 48 -1.23 22.68 6.45
C PRO A 48 -0.32 23.71 7.12
N LEU A 49 0.77 23.25 7.69
CA LEU A 49 1.88 24.09 8.14
C LEU A 49 2.97 24.15 7.07
N GLY A 50 3.28 23.00 6.46
CA GLY A 50 4.25 22.92 5.37
C GLY A 50 4.26 21.54 4.73
N ALA A 51 4.95 21.44 3.60
CA ALA A 51 5.26 20.18 2.95
C ALA A 51 6.64 20.26 2.30
N MET A 52 7.46 19.24 2.53
CA MET A 52 8.69 19.01 1.77
C MET A 52 8.46 17.83 0.83
N PHE A 53 8.69 18.01 -0.47
CA PHE A 53 8.44 16.97 -1.46
C PHE A 53 9.36 17.04 -2.67
N GLY A 54 9.49 15.91 -3.36
CA GLY A 54 10.33 15.79 -4.55
C GLY A 54 10.72 14.35 -4.87
N THR A 55 11.35 14.17 -6.02
CA THR A 55 11.85 12.87 -6.50
C THR A 55 13.37 12.73 -6.37
N ASP A 56 14.07 13.78 -5.97
CA ASP A 56 15.52 13.81 -5.75
C ASP A 56 15.82 14.18 -4.28
N PRO A 57 16.56 13.35 -3.53
CA PRO A 57 16.92 13.64 -2.13
C PRO A 57 17.69 14.95 -1.94
N HIS A 58 18.44 15.41 -2.94
CA HIS A 58 19.27 16.61 -2.87
C HIS A 58 18.57 17.89 -3.34
N GLU A 59 17.42 17.77 -4.02
CA GLU A 59 16.64 18.91 -4.53
C GLU A 59 15.18 18.91 -4.02
N PRO A 60 14.96 18.97 -2.69
CA PRO A 60 13.61 19.05 -2.14
C PRO A 60 12.94 20.38 -2.48
N ARG A 61 11.66 20.32 -2.86
CA ARG A 61 10.77 21.47 -2.86
C ARG A 61 10.13 21.61 -1.49
N ILE A 62 9.94 22.85 -1.06
CA ILE A 62 9.40 23.17 0.27
C ILE A 62 8.32 24.21 0.09
N LEU A 63 7.13 23.92 0.60
CA LEU A 63 6.02 24.85 0.75
C LEU A 63 5.76 25.06 2.23
N VAL A 64 5.48 26.31 2.63
CA VAL A 64 5.20 26.69 4.02
C VAL A 64 4.02 27.64 4.03
N VAL A 65 3.12 27.48 4.99
CA VAL A 65 2.03 28.42 5.25
C VAL A 65 2.46 29.36 6.37
N PRO A 66 2.81 30.63 6.08
CA PRO A 66 3.36 31.54 7.09
C PRO A 66 2.39 31.87 8.23
N GLN A 67 1.08 31.73 7.99
CA GLN A 67 0.03 31.83 9.00
C GLN A 67 -1.04 30.78 8.71
N PRO A 68 -1.00 29.60 9.36
CA PRO A 68 -1.90 28.49 9.04
C PRO A 68 -3.39 28.75 9.26
N ARG A 69 -3.74 29.74 10.10
CA ARG A 69 -5.13 30.17 10.33
C ARG A 69 -5.69 31.00 9.17
N ASP A 70 -4.81 31.56 8.33
CA ASP A 70 -5.20 32.35 7.18
C ASP A 70 -5.67 31.42 6.04
N ARG A 71 -6.94 31.53 5.67
CA ARG A 71 -7.56 30.64 4.69
C ARG A 71 -7.00 30.86 3.28
N ASP A 72 -6.61 32.09 2.93
CA ASP A 72 -6.11 32.40 1.59
C ASP A 72 -4.70 31.82 1.41
N LEU A 73 -3.84 31.95 2.42
CA LEU A 73 -2.51 31.32 2.41
C LEU A 73 -2.59 29.79 2.37
N ARG A 74 -3.58 29.19 3.04
CA ARG A 74 -3.83 27.74 2.92
C ARG A 74 -4.22 27.36 1.49
N TRP A 75 -5.03 28.16 0.81
CA TRP A 75 -5.42 27.89 -0.58
C TRP A 75 -4.26 28.05 -1.55
N GLU A 76 -3.45 29.10 -1.38
CA GLU A 76 -2.23 29.31 -2.16
C GLU A 76 -1.29 28.11 -2.02
N PHE A 77 -1.09 27.60 -0.81
CA PHE A 77 -0.32 26.39 -0.55
C PHE A 77 -0.87 25.16 -1.29
N LEU A 78 -2.19 24.93 -1.24
CA LEU A 78 -2.80 23.79 -1.93
C LEU A 78 -2.74 23.92 -3.45
N ALA A 79 -2.87 25.14 -3.98
CA ALA A 79 -2.73 25.43 -5.39
C ALA A 79 -1.29 25.20 -5.88
N GLU A 80 -0.30 25.64 -5.11
CA GLU A 80 1.12 25.42 -5.42
C GLU A 80 1.48 23.94 -5.31
N LEU A 81 1.00 23.23 -4.27
CA LEU A 81 1.18 21.77 -4.16
C LEU A 81 0.59 21.05 -5.38
N ALA A 82 -0.63 21.41 -5.79
CA ALA A 82 -1.27 20.85 -6.98
C ALA A 82 -0.51 21.17 -8.27
N ALA A 83 0.10 22.35 -8.38
CA ALA A 83 0.90 22.74 -9.54
C ALA A 83 2.14 21.86 -9.72
N TYR A 84 2.66 21.20 -8.68
CA TYR A 84 3.79 20.28 -8.78
C TYR A 84 3.39 18.80 -8.80
N VAL A 85 2.44 18.40 -7.95
CA VAL A 85 2.10 16.98 -7.79
C VAL A 85 1.25 16.47 -8.94
N VAL A 86 0.34 17.29 -9.48
CA VAL A 86 -0.50 16.87 -10.61
C VAL A 86 0.35 16.59 -11.86
N PRO A 87 1.30 17.45 -12.29
CA PRO A 87 2.20 17.12 -13.40
C PRO A 87 3.03 15.85 -13.18
N TYR A 88 3.47 15.56 -11.96
CA TYR A 88 4.16 14.30 -11.66
C TYR A 88 3.24 13.09 -11.93
N ILE A 89 1.98 13.15 -11.49
CA ILE A 89 0.99 12.09 -11.69
C ILE A 89 0.60 11.95 -13.16
N ASP A 90 0.35 13.07 -13.83
CA ASP A 90 -0.05 13.11 -15.24
C ASP A 90 1.09 12.69 -16.17
N GLY A 91 2.35 12.80 -15.74
CA GLY A 91 3.52 12.34 -16.50
C GLY A 91 3.52 10.84 -16.83
N TYR A 92 2.68 10.05 -16.17
CA TYR A 92 2.50 8.61 -16.44
C TYR A 92 1.32 8.30 -17.37
N ALA A 93 0.55 9.31 -17.78
CA ALA A 93 -0.77 9.11 -18.36
C ALA A 93 -0.78 8.77 -19.85
N ASP A 94 0.24 9.19 -20.60
CA ASP A 94 0.24 9.13 -22.07
C ASP A 94 0.98 7.93 -22.64
N GLU A 95 2.02 7.44 -21.96
CA GLU A 95 2.76 6.27 -22.41
C GLU A 95 1.98 4.99 -22.06
N VAL A 96 1.46 4.31 -23.08
CA VAL A 96 0.61 3.12 -22.94
C VAL A 96 1.09 1.94 -23.79
N GLU A 97 0.79 0.73 -23.34
CA GLU A 97 0.81 -0.49 -24.14
C GLU A 97 -0.61 -1.00 -24.39
N LEU A 98 -0.82 -1.66 -25.54
CA LEU A 98 -2.10 -2.29 -25.88
C LEU A 98 -2.11 -3.73 -25.41
N ILE A 99 -3.04 -4.06 -24.51
CA ILE A 99 -3.23 -5.41 -23.98
C ILE A 99 -4.48 -6.02 -24.61
N GLU A 100 -4.33 -7.20 -25.22
CA GLU A 100 -5.47 -8.00 -25.67
C GLU A 100 -6.28 -8.51 -24.47
N ARG A 101 -7.57 -8.18 -24.41
CA ARG A 101 -8.51 -8.78 -23.47
C ARG A 101 -9.00 -10.12 -24.00
N GLY A 102 -9.39 -10.99 -23.07
CA GLY A 102 -9.97 -12.30 -23.39
C GLY A 102 -11.40 -12.23 -23.94
N GLU A 103 -12.06 -11.07 -23.85
CA GLU A 103 -13.37 -10.82 -24.45
C GLU A 103 -13.22 -10.39 -25.91
N THR A 104 -13.97 -11.05 -26.78
CA THR A 104 -14.11 -10.69 -28.19
C THR A 104 -15.18 -9.60 -28.30
N ASP A 105 -14.86 -8.52 -28.99
CA ASP A 105 -15.81 -7.47 -29.34
C ASP A 105 -16.98 -8.09 -30.15
N PRO A 106 -18.23 -7.95 -29.69
CA PRO A 106 -19.40 -8.54 -30.36
C PRO A 106 -19.62 -8.03 -31.79
N GLU A 107 -19.18 -6.80 -32.10
CA GLU A 107 -19.42 -6.17 -33.40
C GLU A 107 -18.29 -6.48 -34.40
N THR A 108 -17.05 -6.53 -33.94
CA THR A 108 -15.88 -6.69 -34.83
C THR A 108 -15.33 -8.12 -34.89
N GLY A 109 -15.69 -8.99 -33.95
CA GLY A 109 -15.18 -10.35 -33.87
C GLY A 109 -13.68 -10.43 -33.53
N LEU A 110 -13.05 -9.30 -33.25
CA LEU A 110 -11.65 -9.17 -32.82
C LEU A 110 -11.59 -9.17 -31.29
N LYS A 111 -10.46 -9.62 -30.72
CA LYS A 111 -10.24 -9.48 -29.28
C LYS A 111 -10.23 -7.99 -28.93
N ALA A 112 -11.01 -7.60 -27.92
CA ALA A 112 -11.01 -6.23 -27.44
C ALA A 112 -9.60 -5.88 -26.96
N THR A 113 -9.08 -4.73 -27.38
CA THR A 113 -7.80 -4.21 -26.89
C THR A 113 -8.08 -3.15 -25.83
N ALA A 114 -7.27 -3.11 -24.78
CA ALA A 114 -7.32 -2.07 -23.76
C ALA A 114 -5.96 -1.44 -23.61
N GLU A 115 -5.95 -0.12 -23.46
CA GLU A 115 -4.75 0.60 -23.08
C GLU A 115 -4.39 0.29 -21.62
N LEU A 116 -3.10 0.14 -21.37
CA LEU A 116 -2.51 0.05 -20.05
C LEU A 116 -1.34 1.02 -19.97
N CYS A 117 -1.34 1.96 -19.03
CA CYS A 117 -0.19 2.85 -18.83
C CYS A 117 1.08 2.02 -18.59
N LEU A 118 2.20 2.37 -19.23
CA LEU A 118 3.48 1.65 -19.09
C LEU A 118 3.95 1.60 -17.64
N ASP A 119 3.64 2.65 -16.87
CA ASP A 119 3.96 2.73 -15.45
C ASP A 119 2.88 3.53 -14.68
N ALA A 120 3.06 3.71 -13.37
CA ALA A 120 2.14 4.44 -12.51
C ALA A 120 2.88 5.30 -11.47
N PRO A 121 2.27 6.39 -10.96
CA PRO A 121 2.90 7.22 -9.94
C PRO A 121 3.02 6.47 -8.61
N GLN A 122 4.13 6.72 -7.91
CA GLN A 122 4.37 6.21 -6.56
C GLN A 122 4.68 7.36 -5.60
N LEU A 123 3.87 7.50 -4.55
CA LEU A 123 4.12 8.40 -3.43
C LEU A 123 4.63 7.63 -2.21
N ILE A 124 5.63 8.20 -1.54
CA ILE A 124 6.14 7.69 -0.26
C ILE A 124 6.04 8.79 0.78
N VAL A 125 5.38 8.49 1.89
CA VAL A 125 5.30 9.37 3.07
C VAL A 125 6.11 8.76 4.23
N PRO A 126 6.51 9.54 5.25
CA PRO A 126 7.36 9.01 6.31
C PRO A 126 6.68 7.95 7.17
N SER A 127 5.40 8.16 7.50
CA SER A 127 4.65 7.35 8.46
C SER A 127 3.21 7.11 8.00
N ARG A 128 2.48 6.20 8.68
CA ARG A 128 1.04 5.99 8.43
C ARG A 128 0.21 7.26 8.58
N ALA A 129 0.58 8.13 9.51
CA ALA A 129 -0.12 9.39 9.70
C ALA A 129 0.01 10.30 8.46
N GLY A 130 1.09 10.19 7.69
CA GLY A 130 1.22 10.83 6.38
C GLY A 130 0.20 10.32 5.35
N ILE A 131 -0.13 9.03 5.36
CA ILE A 131 -1.16 8.44 4.48
C ILE A 131 -2.53 9.01 4.83
N GLU A 132 -2.87 9.06 6.12
CA GLU A 132 -4.13 9.65 6.57
C GLU A 132 -4.21 11.15 6.26
N TYR A 133 -3.08 11.87 6.28
CA TYR A 133 -3.06 13.26 5.86
C TYR A 133 -3.30 13.44 4.36
N VAL A 134 -2.68 12.62 3.50
CA VAL A 134 -2.97 12.61 2.06
C VAL A 134 -4.46 12.33 1.81
N ARG A 135 -5.04 11.39 2.56
CA ARG A 135 -6.48 11.09 2.52
C ARG A 135 -7.34 12.28 2.93
N LEU A 136 -6.96 12.98 3.98
CA LEU A 136 -7.66 14.18 4.46
C LEU A 136 -7.63 15.29 3.42
N LEU A 137 -6.47 15.57 2.82
CA LEU A 137 -6.34 16.52 1.71
C LEU A 137 -7.18 16.12 0.51
N GLY A 138 -7.19 14.84 0.15
CA GLY A 138 -8.07 14.32 -0.91
C GLY A 138 -9.55 14.63 -0.67
N ARG A 139 -10.02 14.48 0.58
CA ARG A 139 -11.39 14.83 0.99
C ARG A 139 -11.67 16.33 0.93
N SER A 140 -10.74 17.16 1.39
CA SER A 140 -10.96 18.61 1.50
C SER A 140 -10.94 19.33 0.14
N MET A 141 -10.26 18.75 -0.86
CA MET A 141 -10.06 19.37 -2.18
C MET A 141 -10.98 18.86 -3.28
N ARG A 142 -11.37 17.56 -3.30
CA ARG A 142 -11.95 16.94 -4.52
C ARG A 142 -13.30 17.49 -5.01
N PHE A 143 -14.03 18.20 -4.15
CA PHE A 143 -15.34 18.79 -4.48
C PHE A 143 -15.30 20.32 -4.58
N ARG A 144 -14.10 20.91 -4.62
CA ARG A 144 -13.96 22.36 -4.79
C ARG A 144 -14.35 22.73 -6.21
N ARG A 145 -15.22 23.74 -6.34
CA ARG A 145 -15.71 24.22 -7.62
C ARG A 145 -14.71 25.17 -8.25
N THR A 146 -14.51 24.98 -9.55
CA THR A 146 -13.69 25.84 -10.40
C THR A 146 -14.50 27.02 -10.93
N ALA A 147 -13.82 27.98 -11.56
CA ALA A 147 -14.47 29.13 -12.18
C ALA A 147 -15.38 28.73 -13.36
N GLU A 148 -15.07 27.61 -14.01
CA GLU A 148 -15.87 27.06 -15.13
C GLU A 148 -17.18 26.43 -14.61
N GLU A 149 -17.13 25.75 -13.46
CA GLU A 149 -18.27 25.06 -12.86
C GLU A 149 -19.21 26.01 -12.10
N ASP A 150 -18.67 27.10 -11.54
CA ASP A 150 -19.43 28.08 -10.76
C ASP A 150 -18.89 29.50 -11.01
N PRO A 151 -19.23 30.12 -12.16
CA PRO A 151 -18.69 31.42 -12.56
C PRO A 151 -19.06 32.57 -11.59
N GLU A 152 -20.16 32.42 -10.86
CA GLU A 152 -20.66 33.40 -9.90
C GLU A 152 -19.97 33.29 -8.53
N ASN A 153 -19.18 32.23 -8.30
CA ASN A 153 -18.42 32.09 -7.07
C ASN A 153 -17.29 33.14 -7.01
N PRO A 154 -17.27 34.02 -6.00
CA PRO A 154 -16.24 35.07 -5.90
C PRO A 154 -14.83 34.52 -5.64
N TYR A 155 -14.69 33.26 -5.21
CA TYR A 155 -13.40 32.61 -4.92
C TYR A 155 -13.39 31.19 -5.51
N PRO A 156 -13.28 31.04 -6.84
CA PRO A 156 -13.21 29.73 -7.47
C PRO A 156 -11.86 29.06 -7.20
N ALA A 157 -11.86 27.74 -7.03
CA ALA A 157 -10.61 27.00 -6.87
C ALA A 157 -9.89 26.87 -8.23
N PRO A 158 -8.56 26.99 -8.29
CA PRO A 158 -7.80 26.63 -9.48
C PRO A 158 -8.06 25.17 -9.87
N ALA A 159 -8.27 24.87 -11.16
CA ALA A 159 -8.69 23.54 -11.63
C ALA A 159 -7.80 22.37 -11.17
N ARG A 160 -6.50 22.63 -10.95
CA ARG A 160 -5.56 21.64 -10.44
C ARG A 160 -5.84 21.20 -9.00
N VAL A 161 -6.47 22.05 -8.17
CA VAL A 161 -6.77 21.74 -6.76
C VAL A 161 -7.79 20.61 -6.62
N PRO A 162 -9.02 20.68 -7.20
CA PRO A 162 -9.94 19.56 -7.13
C PRO A 162 -9.42 18.33 -7.86
N LEU A 163 -8.65 18.48 -8.94
CA LEU A 163 -7.98 17.37 -9.62
C LEU A 163 -6.99 16.64 -8.70
N LEU A 164 -6.13 17.38 -7.98
CA LEU A 164 -5.25 16.80 -6.96
C LEU A 164 -6.08 16.08 -5.88
N GLY A 165 -7.20 16.67 -5.46
CA GLY A 165 -8.12 16.04 -4.51
C GLY A 165 -8.63 14.68 -4.96
N ARG A 166 -9.00 14.54 -6.24
CA ARG A 166 -9.42 13.27 -6.86
C ARG A 166 -8.28 12.26 -6.85
N TRP A 167 -7.07 12.66 -7.23
CA TRP A 167 -5.89 11.80 -7.22
C TRP A 167 -5.48 11.34 -5.83
N PHE A 168 -5.42 12.24 -4.85
CA PHE A 168 -5.13 11.89 -3.45
C PHE A 168 -6.20 10.97 -2.85
N THR A 169 -7.47 11.15 -3.22
CA THR A 169 -8.54 10.22 -2.82
C THR A 169 -8.30 8.83 -3.41
N HIS A 170 -7.88 8.73 -4.67
CA HIS A 170 -7.54 7.45 -5.29
C HIS A 170 -6.33 6.79 -4.65
N LEU A 171 -5.22 7.52 -4.47
CA LEU A 171 -4.00 7.03 -3.83
C LEU A 171 -4.25 6.55 -2.39
N ALA A 172 -5.06 7.28 -1.62
CA ALA A 172 -5.46 6.88 -0.27
C ALA A 172 -6.36 5.64 -0.25
N GLU A 173 -7.23 5.44 -1.25
CA GLU A 173 -7.98 4.19 -1.35
C GLU A 173 -7.09 3.01 -1.78
N ARG A 174 -6.06 3.26 -2.60
CA ARG A 174 -5.06 2.28 -3.00
C ARG A 174 -4.14 1.85 -1.86
N SER A 175 -3.74 2.75 -0.97
CA SER A 175 -2.91 2.39 0.20
C SER A 175 -3.59 1.37 1.13
N ARG A 176 -4.93 1.29 1.10
CA ARG A 176 -5.73 0.30 1.83
C ARG A 176 -5.86 -1.04 1.13
N VAL A 177 -5.38 -1.17 -0.10
CA VAL A 177 -5.38 -2.44 -0.85
C VAL A 177 -4.07 -3.18 -0.57
N PRO A 178 -4.13 -4.39 0.03
CA PRO A 178 -2.93 -5.16 0.31
C PRO A 178 -2.09 -5.38 -0.95
N GLY A 179 -0.78 -5.18 -0.84
CA GLY A 179 0.14 -5.39 -1.96
C GLY A 179 0.29 -4.20 -2.90
N SER A 180 -0.60 -3.20 -2.83
CA SER A 180 -0.44 -1.96 -3.59
C SER A 180 0.84 -1.22 -3.18
N SER A 181 1.44 -0.56 -4.16
CA SER A 181 2.67 0.21 -4.05
C SER A 181 2.51 1.67 -4.49
N MET A 182 1.29 2.16 -4.77
CA MET A 182 1.10 3.54 -5.26
C MET A 182 1.23 4.61 -4.17
N LEU A 183 0.85 4.30 -2.92
CA LEU A 183 1.04 5.18 -1.77
C LEU A 183 1.51 4.34 -0.58
N LEU A 184 2.75 4.59 -0.15
CA LEU A 184 3.44 3.79 0.87
C LEU A 184 3.92 4.68 2.02
N SER A 185 4.03 4.10 3.23
CA SER A 185 4.73 4.73 4.34
C SER A 185 6.10 4.09 4.54
N ALA A 186 7.13 4.90 4.82
CA ALA A 186 8.47 4.39 5.08
C ALA A 186 8.51 3.49 6.33
N THR A 187 7.79 3.86 7.39
CA THR A 187 7.68 3.03 8.60
C THR A 187 7.11 1.64 8.31
N ASP A 188 6.03 1.54 7.52
CA ASP A 188 5.45 0.24 7.17
C ASP A 188 6.34 -0.57 6.25
N LEU A 189 7.04 0.08 5.32
CA LEU A 189 7.99 -0.61 4.46
C LEU A 189 9.14 -1.19 5.29
N LEU A 190 9.74 -0.41 6.18
CA LEU A 190 10.84 -0.87 7.02
C LEU A 190 10.38 -1.97 8.01
N ALA A 191 9.29 -1.77 8.73
CA ALA A 191 8.78 -2.73 9.72
C ALA A 191 8.34 -4.08 9.09
N ARG A 192 8.12 -4.12 7.78
CA ARG A 192 7.88 -5.37 7.04
C ARG A 192 9.15 -6.19 6.82
N HIS A 193 10.31 -5.55 6.71
CA HIS A 193 11.56 -6.22 6.34
C HIS A 193 12.52 -6.37 7.52
N TRP A 194 12.32 -5.61 8.61
CA TRP A 194 13.16 -5.68 9.79
C TRP A 194 12.34 -5.78 11.07
N ALA A 195 12.71 -6.73 11.93
CA ALA A 195 12.21 -6.87 13.29
C ALA A 195 13.08 -6.07 14.25
N THR A 196 12.48 -5.18 15.03
CA THR A 196 13.18 -4.44 16.09
C THR A 196 12.89 -5.05 17.47
N GLY A 197 13.64 -4.61 18.48
CA GLY A 197 13.28 -4.88 19.88
C GLY A 197 12.13 -4.02 20.40
N GLN A 198 11.61 -3.07 19.61
CA GLN A 198 10.57 -2.13 20.02
C GLN A 198 9.19 -2.66 19.69
N SER A 199 8.15 -2.07 20.28
CA SER A 199 6.76 -2.31 19.92
C SER A 199 6.43 -1.75 18.53
N ASN A 200 5.38 -2.30 17.90
CA ASN A 200 4.89 -1.80 16.60
C ASN A 200 4.47 -0.31 16.64
N LEU A 201 4.15 0.22 17.83
CA LEU A 201 3.82 1.63 18.01
C LEU A 201 5.08 2.49 17.95
N GLU A 202 6.15 2.07 18.63
CA GLU A 202 7.46 2.73 18.61
C GLU A 202 8.09 2.66 17.20
N ASP A 203 7.87 1.57 16.45
CA ASP A 203 8.30 1.47 15.05
C ASP A 203 7.66 2.54 14.13
N GLN A 204 6.60 3.24 14.57
CA GLN A 204 6.06 4.40 13.82
C GLN A 204 6.93 5.65 13.96
N HIS A 205 7.91 5.67 14.87
CA HIS A 205 8.92 6.72 14.94
C HIS A 205 10.06 6.40 13.95
N LEU A 206 10.00 6.97 12.73
CA LEU A 206 10.91 6.61 11.63
C LEU A 206 12.40 6.68 12.01
N GLY A 207 12.83 7.70 12.76
CA GLY A 207 14.22 7.82 13.21
C GLY A 207 14.65 6.72 14.20
N ALA A 208 13.71 6.23 15.03
CA ALA A 208 13.99 5.16 15.99
C ALA A 208 14.09 3.81 15.29
N LEU A 209 13.18 3.57 14.34
CA LEU A 209 13.21 2.38 13.49
C LEU A 209 14.52 2.30 12.68
N LEU A 210 14.95 3.40 12.05
CA LEU A 210 16.24 3.46 11.35
C LEU A 210 17.43 3.25 12.30
N ALA A 211 17.36 3.76 13.52
CA ALA A 211 18.38 3.55 14.53
C ALA A 211 18.53 2.08 14.95
N TRP A 212 17.46 1.29 14.90
CA TRP A 212 17.52 -0.16 15.08
C TRP A 212 18.13 -0.90 13.88
N ILE A 213 17.80 -0.46 12.66
CA ILE A 213 18.23 -1.12 11.43
C ILE A 213 19.71 -0.86 11.15
N ASP A 214 20.17 0.37 11.34
CA ASP A 214 21.53 0.79 11.07
C ASP A 214 22.12 1.68 12.17
N PRO A 215 22.32 1.14 13.39
CA PRO A 215 22.93 1.89 14.48
C PRO A 215 24.41 2.21 14.16
N PRO A 216 24.94 3.34 14.66
CA PRO A 216 26.37 3.64 14.60
C PRO A 216 27.23 2.53 15.21
N ALA A 217 28.46 2.38 14.70
CA ALA A 217 29.40 1.38 15.19
C ALA A 217 29.62 1.50 16.71
N GLY A 218 29.50 0.36 17.42
CA GLY A 218 29.68 0.28 18.87
C GLY A 218 28.48 0.79 19.69
N LYS A 219 27.35 1.12 19.07
CA LYS A 219 26.10 1.45 19.74
C LYS A 219 25.04 0.40 19.46
N SER A 220 24.18 0.15 20.44
CA SER A 220 23.01 -0.70 20.21
C SER A 220 21.87 0.10 19.58
N GLY A 221 21.03 -0.58 18.83
CA GLY A 221 19.79 -0.03 18.28
C GLY A 221 18.89 0.53 19.37
N ALA A 222 18.79 -0.14 20.53
CA ALA A 222 18.02 0.35 21.68
C ALA A 222 18.53 1.70 22.21
N GLU A 223 19.85 1.84 22.40
CA GLU A 223 20.45 3.11 22.87
C GLU A 223 20.21 4.25 21.87
N TRP A 224 20.35 3.96 20.58
CA TRP A 224 20.27 4.99 19.54
C TRP A 224 18.81 5.35 19.19
N ALA A 225 17.89 4.39 19.27
CA ALA A 225 16.45 4.62 19.17
C ALA A 225 15.95 5.50 20.32
N LEU A 226 16.34 5.19 21.56
CA LEU A 226 16.00 6.02 22.72
C LEU A 226 16.52 7.45 22.57
N ARG A 227 17.74 7.61 22.04
CA ARG A 227 18.30 8.93 21.72
C ARG A 227 17.49 9.65 20.64
N ALA A 228 17.03 8.95 19.61
CA ALA A 228 16.20 9.54 18.57
C ALA A 228 14.85 10.02 19.13
N GLU A 229 14.22 9.21 19.98
CA GLU A 229 12.90 9.52 20.55
C GLU A 229 12.94 10.66 21.59
N LEU A 230 13.93 10.64 22.48
CA LEU A 230 13.95 11.51 23.67
C LEU A 230 15.07 12.54 23.69
N GLY A 231 16.08 12.39 22.82
CA GLY A 231 17.25 13.26 22.81
C GLY A 231 16.82 14.70 22.53
N ARG A 232 17.22 15.62 23.40
CA ARG A 232 16.98 17.06 23.23
C ARG A 232 18.28 17.86 23.23
N GLY A 233 18.29 18.94 22.46
CA GLY A 233 19.36 19.94 22.47
C GLY A 233 19.33 20.83 23.72
N ALA A 234 20.35 21.69 23.85
CA ALA A 234 20.42 22.67 24.95
C ALA A 234 19.29 23.72 24.90
N ASP A 235 18.70 23.92 23.72
CA ASP A 235 17.51 24.73 23.46
C ASP A 235 16.19 24.04 23.83
N GLY A 236 16.26 22.78 24.27
CA GLY A 236 15.11 21.95 24.65
C GLY A 236 14.32 21.41 23.45
N GLN A 237 14.83 21.51 22.22
CA GLN A 237 14.21 20.93 21.03
C GLN A 237 14.63 19.47 20.85
N LEU A 238 13.78 18.66 20.22
CA LEU A 238 14.14 17.28 19.87
C LEU A 238 15.29 17.28 18.85
N LEU A 239 16.25 16.37 19.05
CA LEU A 239 17.34 16.13 18.09
C LEU A 239 16.83 15.48 16.81
N VAL A 240 15.81 14.62 16.93
CA VAL A 240 15.12 13.99 15.81
C VAL A 240 13.64 14.34 15.91
N PRO A 241 13.16 15.29 15.10
CA PRO A 241 11.74 15.60 15.01
C PRO A 241 10.86 14.37 14.72
N PRO A 242 9.60 14.35 15.20
CA PRO A 242 8.65 13.33 14.80
C PRO A 242 8.46 13.34 13.27
N ALA A 243 8.23 12.16 12.70
CA ALA A 243 8.11 11.95 11.25
C ALA A 243 6.77 12.42 10.66
N GLY A 244 6.23 13.54 11.17
CA GLY A 244 5.00 14.18 10.76
C GLY A 244 3.74 13.29 10.82
N PRO A 245 2.56 13.85 10.49
CA PRO A 245 2.30 15.26 10.21
C PRO A 245 2.33 16.16 11.46
N ALA A 246 2.22 15.60 12.66
CA ALA A 246 2.29 16.34 13.91
C ALA A 246 3.73 16.80 14.22
N THR A 247 3.83 17.93 14.92
CA THR A 247 5.09 18.54 15.40
C THR A 247 5.28 18.32 16.91
N ASP A 248 6.49 18.56 17.41
CA ASP A 248 6.79 18.50 18.85
C ASP A 248 6.18 19.72 19.57
N PRO A 249 5.49 19.55 20.71
CA PRO A 249 4.93 20.67 21.44
C PRO A 249 5.95 21.73 21.89
N ALA A 250 7.23 21.37 22.12
CA ALA A 250 8.25 22.37 22.45
C ALA A 250 8.64 23.21 21.22
N PHE A 251 8.64 22.64 20.02
CA PHE A 251 8.79 23.38 18.77
C PHE A 251 7.63 24.35 18.58
N ASP A 252 6.40 23.86 18.71
CA ASP A 252 5.19 24.67 18.50
C ASP A 252 5.14 25.88 19.45
N ASN A 253 5.36 25.64 20.74
CA ASN A 253 5.19 26.67 21.76
C ASN A 253 6.39 27.62 21.87
N LYS A 254 7.63 27.13 21.72
CA LYS A 254 8.83 27.93 21.99
C LYS A 254 9.42 28.57 20.74
N LEU A 255 9.19 28.01 19.56
CA LEU A 255 9.78 28.49 18.30
C LEU A 255 8.71 28.99 17.33
N LEU A 256 7.75 28.13 16.96
CA LEU A 256 6.77 28.45 15.92
C LEU A 256 5.82 29.56 16.35
N ALA A 257 5.16 29.44 17.51
CA ALA A 257 4.19 30.43 17.98
C ALA A 257 4.80 31.85 18.12
N PRO A 258 6.00 32.05 18.70
CA PRO A 258 6.67 33.34 18.69
C PRO A 258 7.02 33.87 17.29
N ALA A 259 7.37 32.99 16.35
CA ALA A 259 7.66 33.39 14.97
C ALA A 259 6.39 33.84 14.23
N LEU A 260 5.28 33.12 14.41
CA LEU A 260 3.96 33.49 13.88
C LEU A 260 3.49 34.84 14.46
N ALA A 261 3.64 35.06 15.76
CA ALA A 261 3.28 36.34 16.39
C ALA A 261 4.08 37.53 15.82
N LYS A 262 5.37 37.33 15.52
CA LYS A 262 6.20 38.34 14.84
C LYS A 262 5.75 38.56 13.40
N TYR A 263 5.39 37.50 12.68
CA TYR A 263 4.83 37.59 11.33
C TYR A 263 3.53 38.39 11.32
N ASP A 264 2.60 38.11 12.24
CA ASP A 264 1.35 38.84 12.37
C ASP A 264 1.58 40.32 12.69
N ALA A 265 2.43 40.62 13.68
CA ALA A 265 2.76 42.00 14.05
C ALA A 265 3.38 42.77 12.87
N ALA A 266 4.28 42.14 12.12
CA ALA A 266 4.90 42.75 10.95
C ALA A 266 3.89 42.96 9.81
N ARG A 267 2.99 42.00 9.59
CA ARG A 267 1.91 42.11 8.59
C ARG A 267 0.94 43.24 8.91
N THR A 268 0.57 43.43 10.19
CA THR A 268 -0.29 44.54 10.62
C THR A 268 0.40 45.90 10.48
N ALA A 269 1.70 45.97 10.79
CA ALA A 269 2.45 47.22 10.69
C ALA A 269 2.65 47.68 9.23
N ALA A 270 2.97 46.74 8.32
CA ALA A 270 3.14 47.01 6.90
C ALA A 270 2.90 45.72 6.08
N PRO A 271 1.74 45.56 5.43
CA PRO A 271 1.39 44.35 4.68
C PRO A 271 2.41 43.93 3.62
N ASP A 272 3.07 44.89 2.96
CA ASP A 272 4.09 44.64 1.93
C ASP A 272 5.51 45.05 2.35
N GLY A 273 5.71 45.26 3.65
CA GLY A 273 6.98 45.72 4.21
C GLY A 273 8.06 44.63 4.27
N GLU A 274 9.33 45.04 4.28
CA GLU A 274 10.47 44.13 4.48
C GLU A 274 10.40 43.38 5.82
N GLY A 275 9.79 43.99 6.84
CA GLY A 275 9.53 43.35 8.12
C GLY A 275 8.69 42.06 7.99
N ARG A 276 7.62 42.08 7.18
CA ARG A 276 6.78 40.90 6.92
C ARG A 276 7.60 39.81 6.22
N ARG A 277 8.29 40.16 5.13
CA ARG A 277 9.14 39.22 4.37
C ARG A 277 10.25 38.61 5.23
N SER A 278 10.85 39.40 6.12
CA SER A 278 11.85 38.90 7.06
C SER A 278 11.25 37.92 8.07
N ALA A 279 10.08 38.23 8.64
CA ALA A 279 9.40 37.32 9.57
C ALA A 279 8.93 36.03 8.87
N GLU A 280 8.43 36.14 7.64
CA GLU A 280 8.07 35.01 6.80
C GLU A 280 9.26 34.08 6.53
N ARG A 281 10.43 34.64 6.20
CA ARG A 281 11.69 33.88 6.04
C ARG A 281 12.09 33.11 7.30
N VAL A 282 11.80 33.65 8.48
CA VAL A 282 12.06 32.96 9.76
C VAL A 282 11.11 31.78 9.93
N VAL A 283 9.81 31.95 9.71
CA VAL A 283 8.83 30.85 9.76
C VAL A 283 9.22 29.75 8.76
N ARG A 284 9.54 30.14 7.52
CA ARG A 284 9.97 29.21 6.47
C ARG A 284 11.17 28.38 6.89
N ARG A 285 12.20 29.03 7.45
CA ARG A 285 13.40 28.35 7.94
C ARG A 285 13.09 27.34 9.05
N LEU A 286 12.29 27.73 10.04
CA LEU A 286 11.91 26.84 11.15
C LEU A 286 11.17 25.59 10.66
N VAL A 287 10.21 25.77 9.76
CA VAL A 287 9.44 24.66 9.19
C VAL A 287 10.31 23.77 8.29
N GLU A 288 11.22 24.35 7.52
CA GLU A 288 12.21 23.60 6.74
C GLU A 288 13.15 22.75 7.61
N GLU A 289 13.74 23.36 8.65
CA GLU A 289 14.63 22.68 9.60
C GLU A 289 13.89 21.51 10.30
N GLN A 290 12.62 21.72 10.66
CA GLN A 290 11.76 20.69 11.25
C GLN A 290 11.51 19.49 10.32
N MET A 291 11.40 19.71 9.00
CA MET A 291 11.12 18.64 8.03
C MET A 291 12.39 17.94 7.53
N ARG A 292 13.55 18.60 7.55
CA ARG A 292 14.78 18.10 6.92
C ARG A 292 15.20 16.73 7.44
N SER A 293 15.20 16.52 8.76
CA SER A 293 15.55 15.22 9.34
C SER A 293 14.63 14.10 8.87
N THR A 294 13.34 14.39 8.71
CA THR A 294 12.33 13.41 8.26
C THR A 294 12.46 13.12 6.77
N TRP A 295 12.79 14.14 5.98
CA TRP A 295 13.12 14.00 4.55
C TRP A 295 14.31 13.07 4.33
N ASP A 296 15.42 13.35 5.00
CA ASP A 296 16.64 12.55 4.89
C ASP A 296 16.41 11.10 5.37
N ALA A 297 15.67 10.93 6.47
CA ALA A 297 15.28 9.62 6.99
C ALA A 297 14.39 8.83 6.01
N THR A 298 13.46 9.49 5.33
CA THR A 298 12.58 8.83 4.34
C THR A 298 13.38 8.34 3.14
N TRP A 299 14.33 9.14 2.65
CA TRP A 299 15.24 8.72 1.58
C TRP A 299 16.23 7.65 2.02
N GLN A 300 16.69 7.68 3.28
CA GLN A 300 17.49 6.59 3.85
C GLN A 300 16.69 5.27 3.84
N ALA A 301 15.41 5.30 4.22
CA ALA A 301 14.54 4.14 4.15
C ALA A 301 14.41 3.60 2.71
N VAL A 302 14.21 4.49 1.73
CA VAL A 302 14.18 4.12 0.30
C VAL A 302 15.50 3.48 -0.12
N ARG A 303 16.66 4.02 0.29
CA ARG A 303 17.97 3.45 -0.02
C ARG A 303 18.13 2.04 0.55
N LEU A 304 17.80 1.83 1.82
CA LEU A 304 17.88 0.52 2.47
C LEU A 304 17.00 -0.52 1.76
N LEU A 305 15.80 -0.12 1.33
CA LEU A 305 14.91 -1.00 0.57
C LEU A 305 15.42 -1.28 -0.86
N ARG A 306 16.20 -0.35 -1.45
CA ARG A 306 16.84 -0.57 -2.76
C ARG A 306 17.99 -1.56 -2.72
N GLU A 307 18.60 -1.79 -1.56
CA GLU A 307 19.64 -2.80 -1.36
C GLU A 307 19.07 -4.23 -1.39
N LEU A 308 17.76 -4.39 -1.20
CA LEU A 308 17.08 -5.67 -1.31
C LEU A 308 16.67 -5.98 -2.77
N PRO A 309 16.91 -7.21 -3.27
CA PRO A 309 16.38 -7.64 -4.56
C PRO A 309 14.85 -7.62 -4.57
N ALA A 310 14.23 -7.32 -5.71
CA ALA A 310 12.78 -7.36 -5.86
C ALA A 310 12.25 -8.80 -5.79
N GLY A 311 11.18 -9.02 -5.02
CA GLY A 311 10.46 -10.30 -5.04
C GLY A 311 9.84 -10.54 -6.41
N GLU A 312 9.95 -11.77 -6.91
CA GLU A 312 9.57 -12.17 -8.27
C GLU A 312 8.17 -11.69 -8.66
N ARG A 313 7.17 -11.89 -7.79
CA ARG A 313 5.76 -11.57 -8.07
C ARG A 313 5.37 -10.15 -7.71
N THR A 314 6.34 -9.30 -7.37
CA THR A 314 6.10 -7.86 -7.16
C THR A 314 5.62 -7.20 -8.45
N VAL A 315 6.12 -7.65 -9.62
CA VAL A 315 5.72 -7.14 -10.93
C VAL A 315 4.23 -7.37 -11.19
N ASP A 316 3.67 -8.51 -10.82
CA ASP A 316 2.25 -8.83 -11.02
C ASP A 316 1.35 -7.89 -10.21
N ARG A 317 1.75 -7.59 -8.98
CA ARG A 317 1.01 -6.66 -8.11
C ARG A 317 1.13 -5.22 -8.65
N TRP A 318 2.29 -4.84 -9.16
CA TRP A 318 2.48 -3.54 -9.80
C TRP A 318 1.65 -3.38 -11.07
N THR A 319 1.51 -4.44 -11.88
CA THR A 319 0.57 -4.45 -13.02
C THR A 319 -0.86 -4.19 -12.57
N GLY A 320 -1.28 -4.71 -11.43
CA GLY A 320 -2.58 -4.38 -10.81
C GLY A 320 -2.73 -2.90 -10.43
N ASP A 321 -1.66 -2.29 -9.92
CA ASP A 321 -1.62 -0.84 -9.65
C ASP A 321 -1.68 -0.02 -10.94
N ARG A 322 -0.96 -0.41 -11.99
CA ARG A 322 -1.01 0.22 -13.33
C ARG A 322 -2.41 0.17 -13.93
N TRP A 323 -3.10 -0.96 -13.83
CA TRP A 323 -4.51 -1.06 -14.22
C TRP A 323 -5.39 -0.11 -13.41
N SER A 324 -5.15 -0.01 -12.09
CA SER A 324 -5.94 0.87 -11.24
C SER A 324 -5.70 2.35 -11.54
N TYR A 325 -4.47 2.74 -11.83
CA TYR A 325 -4.09 4.08 -12.27
C TYR A 325 -4.73 4.41 -13.62
N THR A 326 -4.57 3.53 -14.61
CA THR A 326 -5.14 3.67 -15.96
C THR A 326 -6.65 3.87 -15.90
N ALA A 327 -7.35 3.01 -15.15
CA ALA A 327 -8.79 3.13 -14.96
C ALA A 327 -9.18 4.44 -14.25
N HIS A 328 -8.36 4.98 -13.35
CA HIS A 328 -8.67 6.28 -12.74
C HIS A 328 -8.38 7.46 -13.67
N ARG A 329 -7.25 7.43 -14.39
CA ARG A 329 -6.89 8.38 -15.45
C ARG A 329 -8.02 8.51 -16.46
N ASP A 330 -8.56 7.38 -16.94
CA ASP A 330 -9.62 7.37 -17.95
C ASP A 330 -10.89 8.05 -17.44
N ARG A 331 -11.29 7.77 -16.19
CA ARG A 331 -12.41 8.46 -15.53
C ARG A 331 -12.19 9.96 -15.36
N VAL A 332 -10.96 10.37 -15.08
CA VAL A 332 -10.63 11.80 -14.98
C VAL A 332 -10.73 12.46 -16.37
N ARG A 333 -10.17 11.82 -17.41
CA ARG A 333 -10.18 12.31 -18.79
C ARG A 333 -11.57 12.34 -19.42
N SER A 334 -12.43 11.38 -19.08
CA SER A 334 -13.83 11.35 -19.52
C SER A 334 -14.70 12.40 -18.86
N GLY A 335 -14.16 13.18 -17.90
CA GLY A 335 -14.90 14.19 -17.17
C GLY A 335 -15.89 13.61 -16.16
N GLU A 336 -15.71 12.36 -15.72
CA GLU A 336 -16.57 11.79 -14.68
C GLU A 336 -16.51 12.62 -13.40
N ALA A 337 -17.62 12.61 -12.66
CA ALA A 337 -17.73 13.31 -11.39
C ALA A 337 -16.66 12.83 -10.38
N PRO A 338 -16.31 13.67 -9.39
CA PRO A 338 -15.43 13.27 -8.30
C PRO A 338 -15.96 12.04 -7.56
N GLN A 339 -15.05 11.26 -6.96
CA GLN A 339 -15.43 10.07 -6.20
C GLN A 339 -16.39 10.45 -5.06
N PRO A 340 -17.46 9.66 -4.84
CA PRO A 340 -18.50 10.03 -3.88
C PRO A 340 -17.95 10.14 -2.44
N ARG A 341 -18.68 10.85 -1.57
CA ARG A 341 -18.34 10.94 -0.14
C ARG A 341 -18.52 9.62 0.59
N ARG A 342 -19.55 8.87 0.22
CA ARG A 342 -19.90 7.55 0.74
C ARG A 342 -20.04 6.60 -0.42
N ASP A 343 -19.45 5.42 -0.29
CA ASP A 343 -19.69 4.34 -1.24
C ASP A 343 -21.12 3.83 -1.06
N ASP A 344 -21.80 3.47 -2.16
CA ASP A 344 -22.99 2.64 -2.10
C ASP A 344 -22.64 1.21 -1.62
N ALA A 345 -23.65 0.43 -1.24
CA ALA A 345 -23.44 -0.90 -0.67
C ALA A 345 -22.71 -1.86 -1.61
N VAL A 346 -22.96 -1.81 -2.92
CA VAL A 346 -22.31 -2.70 -3.90
C VAL A 346 -20.87 -2.29 -4.11
N THR A 347 -20.59 -0.98 -4.25
CA THR A 347 -19.22 -0.46 -4.34
C THR A 347 -18.42 -0.80 -3.09
N ALA A 348 -19.00 -0.64 -1.89
CA ALA A 348 -18.36 -0.98 -0.64
C ALA A 348 -18.06 -2.49 -0.54
N ALA A 349 -19.03 -3.35 -0.86
CA ALA A 349 -18.86 -4.80 -0.88
C ALA A 349 -17.81 -5.25 -1.92
N ALA A 350 -17.82 -4.66 -3.11
CA ALA A 350 -16.85 -4.95 -4.17
C ALA A 350 -15.42 -4.59 -3.74
N LYS A 351 -15.22 -3.41 -3.12
CA LYS A 351 -13.94 -2.98 -2.57
C LYS A 351 -13.47 -3.90 -1.44
N LEU A 352 -14.36 -4.32 -0.54
CA LEU A 352 -14.03 -5.25 0.54
C LEU A 352 -13.60 -6.62 -0.02
N ALA A 353 -14.41 -7.21 -0.91
CA ALA A 353 -14.08 -8.48 -1.54
C ALA A 353 -12.77 -8.40 -2.34
N ALA A 354 -12.49 -7.27 -2.98
CA ALA A 354 -11.20 -7.04 -3.65
C ALA A 354 -10.03 -7.01 -2.64
N ARG A 355 -10.17 -6.29 -1.53
CA ARG A 355 -9.13 -6.24 -0.47
C ARG A 355 -8.86 -7.61 0.14
N GLU A 356 -9.89 -8.43 0.37
CA GLU A 356 -9.72 -9.79 0.87
C GLU A 356 -8.95 -10.67 -0.12
N ARG A 357 -9.30 -10.62 -1.40
CA ARG A 357 -8.56 -11.33 -2.46
C ARG A 357 -7.11 -10.90 -2.53
N GLU A 358 -6.85 -9.59 -2.54
CA GLU A 358 -5.48 -9.06 -2.58
C GLU A 358 -4.70 -9.38 -1.29
N GLN A 359 -5.36 -9.48 -0.12
CA GLN A 359 -4.73 -9.92 1.13
C GLN A 359 -4.23 -11.37 1.03
N VAL A 360 -5.07 -12.26 0.50
CA VAL A 360 -4.73 -13.68 0.29
C VAL A 360 -3.62 -13.81 -0.73
N LYS A 361 -3.76 -13.14 -1.89
CA LYS A 361 -2.75 -13.11 -2.96
C LYS A 361 -1.41 -12.60 -2.44
N LEU A 362 -1.42 -11.50 -1.69
CA LEU A 362 -0.20 -10.95 -1.10
C LEU A 362 0.47 -11.98 -0.18
N GLY A 363 -0.27 -12.55 0.76
CA GLY A 363 0.28 -13.50 1.72
C GLY A 363 0.86 -14.76 1.07
N ALA A 364 0.29 -15.21 -0.04
CA ALA A 364 0.81 -16.31 -0.84
C ALA A 364 2.07 -15.92 -1.61
N HIS A 365 2.03 -14.79 -2.32
CA HIS A 365 3.18 -14.32 -3.11
C HIS A 365 4.39 -14.00 -2.23
N GLU A 366 4.21 -13.31 -1.09
CA GLU A 366 5.31 -13.00 -0.17
C GLU A 366 5.97 -14.30 0.33
N ALA A 367 5.20 -15.36 0.61
CA ALA A 367 5.75 -16.65 1.01
C ALA A 367 6.50 -17.35 -0.14
N LEU A 368 6.00 -17.28 -1.37
CA LEU A 368 6.65 -17.91 -2.52
C LEU A 368 7.93 -17.20 -2.94
N ASP A 369 7.96 -15.88 -2.81
CA ASP A 369 9.10 -15.05 -3.22
C ASP A 369 10.22 -15.02 -2.17
N ASP A 370 9.93 -15.37 -0.90
CA ASP A 370 10.85 -15.16 0.23
C ASP A 370 10.98 -16.38 1.15
N PRO A 371 12.20 -16.94 1.29
CA PRO A 371 12.43 -18.11 2.15
C PRO A 371 12.19 -17.85 3.64
N LEU A 372 12.36 -16.63 4.16
CA LEU A 372 12.08 -16.32 5.57
C LEU A 372 10.57 -16.28 5.83
N VAL A 373 9.81 -15.73 4.89
CA VAL A 373 8.34 -15.74 4.96
C VAL A 373 7.83 -17.18 4.83
N MET A 374 8.39 -17.97 3.89
CA MET A 374 8.05 -19.40 3.75
C MET A 374 8.39 -20.21 5.00
N ALA A 375 9.53 -19.96 5.65
CA ALA A 375 9.91 -20.62 6.89
C ALA A 375 8.85 -20.39 7.99
N GLY A 376 8.27 -19.19 8.05
CA GLY A 376 7.17 -18.89 8.97
C GLY A 376 5.92 -19.72 8.68
N ARG A 377 5.57 -19.89 7.40
CA ARG A 377 4.45 -20.74 6.96
C ARG A 377 4.70 -22.22 7.26
N ARG A 378 5.94 -22.69 7.04
CA ARG A 378 6.35 -24.07 7.36
C ARG A 378 6.23 -24.37 8.85
N HIS A 379 6.73 -23.45 9.69
CA HIS A 379 6.63 -23.60 11.13
C HIS A 379 5.18 -23.58 11.65
N ALA A 380 4.31 -22.78 11.02
CA ALA A 380 2.88 -22.78 11.33
C ALA A 380 2.14 -24.04 10.85
N GLY A 381 2.79 -24.90 10.07
CA GLY A 381 2.19 -26.07 9.44
C GLY A 381 1.31 -25.75 8.23
N GLU A 382 1.42 -24.53 7.68
CA GLU A 382 0.71 -24.05 6.47
C GLU A 382 1.48 -24.36 5.17
N ALA A 383 2.72 -24.83 5.30
CA ALA A 383 3.57 -25.30 4.23
C ALA A 383 4.52 -26.39 4.77
N PHE A 384 5.22 -27.08 3.88
CA PHE A 384 6.32 -27.99 4.24
C PHE A 384 7.30 -28.14 3.09
N ALA A 385 8.56 -28.42 3.42
CA ALA A 385 9.60 -28.74 2.46
C ALA A 385 10.20 -30.11 2.78
N GLY A 386 10.64 -30.83 1.75
CA GLY A 386 11.18 -32.16 1.92
C GLY A 386 11.87 -32.69 0.67
N GLU A 387 12.51 -33.84 0.81
CA GLU A 387 13.16 -34.56 -0.28
C GLU A 387 12.22 -35.63 -0.83
N VAL A 388 12.13 -35.73 -2.16
CA VAL A 388 11.38 -36.79 -2.82
C VAL A 388 12.17 -38.09 -2.75
N VAL A 389 11.64 -39.10 -2.06
CA VAL A 389 12.32 -40.39 -1.86
C VAL A 389 11.87 -41.45 -2.85
N GLU A 390 10.66 -41.32 -3.38
CA GLU A 390 10.06 -42.26 -4.31
C GLU A 390 9.00 -41.57 -5.18
N VAL A 391 8.91 -42.02 -6.43
CA VAL A 391 7.87 -41.61 -7.38
C VAL A 391 7.31 -42.85 -8.06
N VAL A 392 6.02 -43.09 -7.89
CA VAL A 392 5.31 -44.22 -8.50
C VAL A 392 4.28 -43.67 -9.49
N MET A 393 4.42 -44.03 -10.77
CA MET A 393 3.48 -43.59 -11.79
C MET A 393 2.14 -44.34 -11.67
N GLU A 394 1.04 -43.59 -11.49
CA GLU A 394 -0.33 -44.10 -11.62
C GLU A 394 -1.08 -43.36 -12.73
N TRP A 395 -2.22 -43.90 -13.17
CA TRP A 395 -3.11 -43.27 -14.13
C TRP A 395 -4.56 -43.35 -13.68
N THR A 396 -5.36 -42.35 -14.05
CA THR A 396 -6.82 -42.39 -13.84
C THR A 396 -7.46 -43.53 -14.62
N GLN A 397 -8.42 -44.22 -14.01
CA GLN A 397 -9.27 -45.19 -14.69
C GLN A 397 -10.32 -44.47 -15.54
N ALA A 398 -9.94 -44.06 -16.75
CA ALA A 398 -10.81 -43.39 -17.71
C ALA A 398 -10.50 -43.87 -19.13
N LYS A 399 -11.45 -43.67 -20.06
CA LYS A 399 -11.28 -44.01 -21.49
C LYS A 399 -10.02 -43.38 -22.11
N ARG A 400 -9.61 -42.21 -21.60
CA ARG A 400 -8.30 -41.59 -21.86
C ARG A 400 -7.59 -41.43 -20.52
N PRO A 401 -6.68 -42.35 -20.15
CA PRO A 401 -5.99 -42.29 -18.87
C PRO A 401 -5.10 -41.05 -18.78
N SER A 402 -5.22 -40.31 -17.68
CA SER A 402 -4.36 -39.16 -17.36
C SER A 402 -3.42 -39.53 -16.21
N PRO A 403 -2.16 -39.06 -16.22
CA PRO A 403 -1.18 -39.42 -15.20
C PRO A 403 -1.60 -38.87 -13.81
N ARG A 404 -1.38 -39.66 -12.77
CA ARG A 404 -1.63 -39.38 -11.34
C ARG A 404 -0.51 -39.96 -10.46
N PRO A 405 0.76 -39.61 -10.71
CA PRO A 405 1.87 -40.16 -9.95
C PRO A 405 1.72 -39.90 -8.45
N LEU A 406 2.13 -40.89 -7.67
CA LEU A 406 2.35 -40.79 -6.23
C LEU A 406 3.80 -40.38 -6.00
N VAL A 407 3.98 -39.33 -5.21
CA VAL A 407 5.27 -38.77 -4.82
C VAL A 407 5.39 -38.91 -3.31
N THR A 408 6.37 -39.68 -2.86
CA THR A 408 6.68 -39.84 -1.44
C THR A 408 7.75 -38.82 -1.05
N VAL A 409 7.47 -38.01 -0.04
CA VAL A 409 8.33 -36.91 0.42
C VAL A 409 8.74 -37.17 1.87
N ALA A 410 10.04 -37.13 2.16
CA ALA A 410 10.57 -37.11 3.51
C ALA A 410 10.70 -35.66 3.99
N THR A 411 10.07 -35.34 5.13
CA THR A 411 10.07 -33.98 5.69
C THR A 411 10.24 -34.01 7.21
N GLU A 412 10.88 -32.98 7.76
CA GLU A 412 10.96 -32.72 9.20
C GLU A 412 9.85 -31.75 9.67
N ASP A 413 9.14 -31.13 8.73
CA ASP A 413 8.06 -30.20 9.05
C ASP A 413 6.82 -30.95 9.53
N ARG A 414 5.93 -30.22 10.22
CA ARG A 414 4.67 -30.75 10.76
C ARG A 414 3.47 -30.07 10.10
N PRO A 415 3.18 -30.36 8.82
CA PRO A 415 2.07 -29.74 8.11
C PRO A 415 0.72 -30.17 8.68
N GLN A 416 -0.25 -29.25 8.69
CA GLN A 416 -1.60 -29.48 9.19
C GLN A 416 -2.46 -30.21 8.15
N LEU A 417 -2.06 -31.44 7.79
CA LEU A 417 -2.76 -32.26 6.81
C LEU A 417 -3.92 -33.02 7.48
N THR A 418 -5.12 -32.90 6.92
CA THR A 418 -6.26 -33.71 7.31
C THR A 418 -6.35 -34.96 6.42
N GLU A 419 -6.46 -36.12 7.05
CA GLU A 419 -6.76 -37.38 6.36
C GLU A 419 -8.21 -37.36 5.87
N GLY A 420 -8.41 -37.81 4.63
CA GLY A 420 -9.73 -37.87 4.02
C GLY A 420 -10.52 -39.10 4.47
N SER A 421 -11.80 -38.93 4.79
CA SER A 421 -12.72 -39.99 5.18
C SER A 421 -13.34 -40.79 4.00
N GLY A 422 -12.78 -40.69 2.80
CA GLY A 422 -13.34 -41.30 1.58
C GLY A 422 -12.59 -42.54 1.11
N GLU A 423 -13.31 -43.66 0.93
CA GLU A 423 -12.81 -44.83 0.20
C GLU A 423 -12.35 -44.41 -1.23
N GLY A 424 -11.12 -44.76 -1.59
CA GLY A 424 -10.53 -44.44 -2.90
C GLY A 424 -9.61 -43.20 -2.95
N GLY A 425 -9.27 -42.58 -1.81
CA GLY A 425 -8.27 -41.50 -1.76
C GLY A 425 -8.76 -40.14 -2.31
N SER A 426 -10.07 -39.92 -2.32
CA SER A 426 -10.71 -38.70 -2.83
C SER A 426 -10.89 -37.59 -1.79
N GLY A 427 -10.58 -37.84 -0.51
CA GLY A 427 -10.90 -36.92 0.59
C GLY A 427 -9.73 -36.16 1.23
N GLY A 428 -8.47 -36.42 0.89
CA GLY A 428 -7.33 -35.80 1.57
C GLY A 428 -7.12 -34.32 1.25
N ALA A 429 -6.42 -33.62 2.14
CA ALA A 429 -6.07 -32.20 1.99
C ALA A 429 -5.36 -31.92 0.65
N LYS A 430 -5.69 -30.79 0.02
CA LYS A 430 -5.06 -30.33 -1.23
C LYS A 430 -3.83 -29.48 -0.89
N VAL A 431 -2.73 -29.71 -1.61
CA VAL A 431 -1.48 -28.99 -1.46
C VAL A 431 -0.99 -28.48 -2.82
N PHE A 432 -0.15 -27.46 -2.82
CA PHE A 432 0.29 -26.77 -4.03
C PHE A 432 1.81 -26.57 -4.02
N ARG A 433 2.48 -26.75 -5.16
CA ARG A 433 3.87 -26.34 -5.35
C ARG A 433 3.98 -25.39 -6.53
N SER A 434 5.02 -24.56 -6.54
CA SER A 434 5.31 -23.70 -7.69
C SER A 434 6.08 -24.51 -8.73
N LEU A 435 5.55 -24.61 -9.94
CA LEU A 435 6.16 -25.23 -11.10
C LEU A 435 6.27 -24.17 -12.20
N ASP A 436 7.48 -23.69 -12.46
CA ASP A 436 7.77 -22.60 -13.40
C ASP A 436 6.84 -21.38 -13.18
N GLY A 437 6.69 -20.99 -11.92
CA GLY A 437 5.85 -19.88 -11.49
C GLY A 437 4.35 -20.19 -11.39
N ARG A 438 3.90 -21.37 -11.84
CA ARG A 438 2.48 -21.77 -11.84
C ARG A 438 2.16 -22.76 -10.71
N PRO A 439 0.98 -22.67 -10.08
CA PRO A 439 0.59 -23.64 -9.07
C PRO A 439 0.32 -25.01 -9.71
N GLN A 440 1.03 -26.04 -9.25
CA GLN A 440 0.69 -27.43 -9.47
C GLN A 440 0.06 -28.00 -8.20
N SER A 441 -1.09 -28.65 -8.35
CA SER A 441 -1.84 -29.25 -7.25
C SER A 441 -1.46 -30.71 -7.02
N ALA A 442 -1.39 -31.09 -5.75
CA ALA A 442 -1.39 -32.48 -5.32
C ALA A 442 -2.42 -32.69 -4.20
N ARG A 443 -2.73 -33.95 -3.91
CA ARG A 443 -3.60 -34.35 -2.81
C ARG A 443 -2.84 -35.27 -1.87
N PHE A 444 -2.91 -34.98 -0.58
CA PHE A 444 -2.41 -35.85 0.46
C PHE A 444 -3.16 -37.19 0.47
N VAL A 445 -2.42 -38.30 0.51
CA VAL A 445 -2.98 -39.65 0.49
C VAL A 445 -2.90 -40.29 1.88
N ARG A 446 -1.68 -40.35 2.44
CA ARG A 446 -1.40 -40.97 3.75
C ARG A 446 -0.01 -40.56 4.25
N TRP A 447 0.20 -40.77 5.55
CA TRP A 447 1.54 -40.89 6.13
C TRP A 447 2.08 -42.30 5.92
N GLU A 448 3.37 -42.40 5.69
CA GLU A 448 4.16 -43.63 5.77
C GLU A 448 5.07 -43.58 7.00
N GLU A 449 5.77 -44.69 7.27
CA GLU A 449 6.72 -44.77 8.39
C GLU A 449 7.80 -43.68 8.28
N GLU A 450 8.43 -43.35 9.43
CA GLU A 450 9.51 -42.36 9.52
C GLU A 450 9.12 -40.93 9.09
N GLY A 451 7.83 -40.58 9.14
CA GLY A 451 7.37 -39.21 8.85
C GLY A 451 7.36 -38.87 7.35
N ARG A 452 7.32 -39.89 6.49
CA ARG A 452 7.17 -39.71 5.04
C ARG A 452 5.71 -39.45 4.69
N LEU A 453 5.47 -38.56 3.74
CA LEU A 453 4.12 -38.24 3.26
C LEU A 453 3.97 -38.63 1.79
N VAL A 454 2.81 -39.19 1.44
CA VAL A 454 2.50 -39.58 0.06
C VAL A 454 1.52 -38.58 -0.54
N LEU A 455 1.92 -37.97 -1.64
CA LEU A 455 1.12 -37.01 -2.40
C LEU A 455 0.77 -37.57 -3.78
N ARG A 456 -0.48 -37.41 -4.20
CA ARG A 456 -0.91 -37.69 -5.57
C ARG A 456 -0.95 -36.40 -6.39
N LEU A 457 -0.14 -36.28 -7.44
CA LEU A 457 -0.22 -35.14 -8.36
C LEU A 457 -1.55 -35.15 -9.13
N LEU A 458 -2.15 -33.97 -9.34
CA LEU A 458 -3.48 -33.84 -9.94
C LEU A 458 -3.46 -33.18 -11.32
N ASP A 459 -2.58 -32.21 -11.53
CA ASP A 459 -2.59 -31.35 -12.71
C ASP A 459 -1.17 -30.97 -13.19
N LYS A 460 -1.11 -30.16 -14.26
CA LYS A 460 0.12 -29.58 -14.85
C LYS A 460 1.19 -30.60 -15.28
N MET A 461 0.78 -31.74 -15.81
CA MET A 461 1.65 -32.78 -16.38
C MET A 461 1.50 -32.92 -17.90
N GLY A 462 1.08 -31.85 -18.58
CA GLY A 462 0.73 -31.90 -20.00
C GLY A 462 -0.63 -32.54 -20.31
N ARG A 463 -0.93 -32.67 -21.60
CA ARG A 463 -2.19 -33.24 -22.12
C ARG A 463 -2.08 -34.72 -22.53
N GLY A 464 -0.86 -35.25 -22.52
CA GLY A 464 -0.54 -36.61 -22.96
C GLY A 464 -0.69 -37.66 -21.86
N ARG A 465 -0.48 -38.93 -22.25
CA ARG A 465 -0.40 -40.05 -21.30
C ARG A 465 0.93 -40.05 -20.53
N GLU A 466 1.99 -39.60 -21.20
CA GLU A 466 3.30 -39.37 -20.61
C GLU A 466 3.38 -37.92 -20.11
N PRO A 467 3.82 -37.70 -18.86
CA PRO A 467 4.03 -36.36 -18.34
C PRO A 467 5.05 -35.56 -19.15
N GLU A 468 4.83 -34.26 -19.28
CA GLU A 468 5.86 -33.34 -19.80
C GLU A 468 7.12 -33.36 -18.93
N ALA A 469 8.30 -33.25 -19.54
CA ALA A 469 9.57 -33.26 -18.80
C ALA A 469 9.60 -32.14 -17.74
N GLY A 470 10.07 -32.46 -16.52
CA GLY A 470 10.10 -31.54 -15.37
C GLY A 470 8.77 -31.36 -14.63
N SER A 471 7.64 -31.87 -15.17
CA SER A 471 6.33 -31.71 -14.52
C SER A 471 6.09 -32.60 -13.30
N VAL A 472 6.84 -33.68 -13.17
CA VAL A 472 6.84 -34.62 -12.04
C VAL A 472 8.24 -34.52 -11.40
N PRO A 473 8.35 -34.33 -10.07
CA PRO A 473 9.65 -34.32 -9.44
C PRO A 473 10.32 -35.69 -9.53
N GLU A 474 11.63 -35.72 -9.45
CA GLU A 474 12.45 -36.93 -9.45
C GLU A 474 12.91 -37.29 -8.03
N LYS A 475 13.35 -38.54 -7.86
CA LYS A 475 13.95 -38.97 -6.59
C LYS A 475 15.21 -38.16 -6.31
N GLY A 476 15.29 -37.59 -5.11
CA GLY A 476 16.36 -36.68 -4.67
C GLY A 476 16.01 -35.20 -4.79
N ASP A 477 14.92 -34.84 -5.48
CA ASP A 477 14.50 -33.44 -5.60
C ASP A 477 14.04 -32.88 -4.26
N ARG A 478 14.43 -31.63 -3.97
CA ARG A 478 13.87 -30.87 -2.85
C ARG A 478 12.65 -30.09 -3.32
N VAL A 479 11.51 -30.38 -2.71
CA VAL A 479 10.22 -29.77 -3.06
C VAL A 479 9.67 -28.99 -1.86
N CYS A 480 8.99 -27.88 -2.16
CA CYS A 480 8.24 -27.11 -1.18
C CYS A 480 6.77 -27.08 -1.57
N TRP A 481 5.90 -27.47 -0.65
CA TRP A 481 4.46 -27.53 -0.81
C TRP A 481 3.78 -26.57 0.17
N THR A 482 2.68 -25.96 -0.28
CA THR A 482 1.84 -25.06 0.51
C THR A 482 0.45 -25.66 0.66
N LEU A 483 -0.20 -25.42 1.80
CA LEU A 483 -1.60 -25.79 2.03
C LEU A 483 -2.57 -24.69 1.55
N PHE A 484 -2.04 -23.54 1.13
CA PHE A 484 -2.78 -22.43 0.54
C PHE A 484 -2.57 -22.36 -0.98
N GLU A 485 -3.59 -21.86 -1.68
CA GLU A 485 -3.53 -21.57 -3.11
C GLU A 485 -2.62 -20.37 -3.40
N HIS A 486 -1.93 -20.41 -4.54
CA HIS A 486 -1.01 -19.33 -4.94
C HIS A 486 -1.76 -18.13 -5.53
N ASP A 487 -2.96 -18.37 -6.06
CA ASP A 487 -3.86 -17.36 -6.58
C ASP A 487 -5.17 -17.35 -5.79
N SER A 488 -5.72 -16.16 -5.56
CA SER A 488 -7.05 -16.01 -4.98
C SER A 488 -8.12 -16.32 -6.02
N ARG A 489 -9.06 -17.21 -5.71
CA ARG A 489 -10.25 -17.40 -6.56
C ARG A 489 -11.14 -16.16 -6.53
N GLY A 490 -11.77 -15.86 -7.67
CA GLY A 490 -12.80 -14.83 -7.74
C GLY A 490 -13.97 -15.16 -6.82
N GLY A 491 -14.45 -14.14 -6.09
CA GLY A 491 -15.69 -14.25 -5.32
C GLY A 491 -16.91 -14.33 -6.23
N PRO A 492 -18.10 -14.68 -5.70
CA PRO A 492 -19.34 -14.66 -6.46
C PRO A 492 -19.61 -13.27 -7.04
N LYS A 493 -20.25 -13.22 -8.22
CA LYS A 493 -20.65 -11.96 -8.85
C LYS A 493 -21.66 -11.24 -7.93
N LEU A 494 -21.41 -9.96 -7.65
CA LEU A 494 -22.35 -9.13 -6.91
C LEU A 494 -23.57 -8.79 -7.79
N PRO A 495 -24.77 -8.59 -7.19
CA PRO A 495 -25.96 -8.21 -7.94
C PRO A 495 -25.81 -6.83 -8.59
N ASP A 496 -26.54 -6.62 -9.69
CA ASP A 496 -26.62 -5.30 -10.32
C ASP A 496 -27.37 -4.31 -9.40
N PRO A 497 -27.14 -2.98 -9.52
CA PRO A 497 -27.74 -1.99 -8.62
C PRO A 497 -29.27 -2.07 -8.49
N GLU A 498 -29.97 -2.42 -9.56
CA GLU A 498 -31.43 -2.58 -9.61
C GLU A 498 -31.92 -3.79 -8.83
N GLN A 499 -31.04 -4.75 -8.55
CA GLN A 499 -31.31 -5.99 -7.81
C GLN A 499 -30.89 -5.91 -6.34
N ILE A 500 -30.36 -4.76 -5.90
CA ILE A 500 -30.01 -4.54 -4.49
C ILE A 500 -31.31 -4.43 -3.67
N PRO A 501 -31.48 -5.22 -2.59
CA PRO A 501 -32.62 -5.06 -1.69
C PRO A 501 -32.71 -3.62 -1.14
N TRP A 502 -33.92 -3.10 -0.96
CA TRP A 502 -34.17 -1.74 -0.43
C TRP A 502 -33.49 -1.47 0.92
N THR A 503 -33.21 -2.53 1.70
CA THR A 503 -32.47 -2.47 2.97
C THR A 503 -30.98 -2.13 2.81
N HIS A 504 -30.43 -2.25 1.60
CA HIS A 504 -29.02 -2.03 1.29
C HIS A 504 -28.81 -0.93 0.23
N GLY A 505 -29.80 -0.68 -0.64
CA GLY A 505 -29.76 0.38 -1.66
C GLY A 505 -30.45 1.69 -1.27
N GLY A 506 -31.10 1.74 -0.09
CA GLY A 506 -32.03 2.81 0.26
C GLY A 506 -33.41 2.61 -0.41
N PRO A 507 -34.44 3.38 0.00
CA PRO A 507 -35.75 3.30 -0.63
C PRO A 507 -35.64 3.67 -2.13
N PRO A 508 -36.29 2.91 -3.04
CA PRO A 508 -36.33 3.23 -4.46
C PRO A 508 -36.63 4.70 -4.73
N ALA A 509 -35.98 5.30 -5.73
CA ALA A 509 -36.13 6.73 -6.07
C ALA A 509 -37.60 7.15 -6.27
N HIS A 510 -38.44 6.24 -6.80
CA HIS A 510 -39.88 6.49 -6.99
C HIS A 510 -40.69 6.59 -5.68
N LEU A 511 -40.13 6.13 -4.55
CA LEU A 511 -40.72 6.28 -3.21
C LEU A 511 -40.20 7.51 -2.46
N THR A 512 -39.14 8.16 -2.96
CA THR A 512 -38.53 9.36 -2.35
C THR A 512 -38.87 10.66 -3.08
N THR A 513 -39.48 10.60 -4.28
CA THR A 513 -39.92 11.78 -5.03
C THR A 513 -41.36 12.17 -4.72
N GLY A 514 -41.55 13.01 -3.70
CA GLY A 514 -42.65 13.97 -3.71
C GLY A 514 -42.33 15.08 -4.70
N ALA A 515 -42.92 15.01 -5.90
CA ALA A 515 -43.07 16.07 -6.89
C ALA A 515 -41.84 16.95 -7.26
N ALA A 516 -41.00 16.47 -8.19
CA ALA A 516 -40.45 17.26 -9.31
C ALA A 516 -39.71 16.32 -10.29
N ALA A 517 -40.16 16.29 -11.54
CA ALA A 517 -39.51 15.60 -12.65
C ALA A 517 -38.27 16.39 -13.10
N THR A 518 -37.16 16.17 -12.40
CA THR A 518 -35.73 16.35 -12.74
C THR A 518 -35.03 16.01 -11.43
N PRO A 519 -34.04 15.10 -11.35
CA PRO A 519 -33.31 14.93 -10.11
C PRO A 519 -32.69 16.29 -9.77
N PRO A 520 -33.09 16.98 -8.68
CA PRO A 520 -32.32 18.12 -8.25
C PRO A 520 -30.91 17.61 -8.03
N LEU A 521 -29.90 18.31 -8.57
CA LEU A 521 -28.52 18.13 -8.11
C LEU A 521 -28.58 18.05 -6.59
N PRO A 522 -27.98 17.02 -5.95
CA PRO A 522 -28.12 16.82 -4.52
C PRO A 522 -27.79 18.14 -3.84
N LEU A 523 -28.78 18.66 -3.10
CA LEU A 523 -28.58 19.86 -2.30
C LEU A 523 -27.33 19.61 -1.43
N PRO A 524 -26.40 20.57 -1.34
CA PRO A 524 -25.24 20.38 -0.49
C PRO A 524 -25.72 20.04 0.92
N ASP A 525 -25.31 18.87 1.42
CA ASP A 525 -25.56 18.51 2.80
C ASP A 525 -24.99 19.61 3.71
N PRO A 526 -25.70 19.94 4.81
CA PRO A 526 -25.19 20.87 5.80
C PRO A 526 -23.84 20.36 6.30
N VAL A 527 -22.89 21.28 6.42
CA VAL A 527 -21.54 20.99 6.89
C VAL A 527 -21.63 20.25 8.22
N THR A 528 -21.08 19.04 8.28
CA THR A 528 -21.00 18.28 9.53
C THR A 528 -19.72 18.66 10.27
N ASP A 529 -19.66 18.40 11.59
CA ASP A 529 -18.46 18.66 12.39
C ASP A 529 -17.23 17.88 11.88
N GLU A 530 -17.44 16.83 11.06
CA GLU A 530 -16.38 16.07 10.38
C GLU A 530 -15.92 16.69 9.05
N ASP A 531 -16.61 17.73 8.55
CA ASP A 531 -16.33 18.45 7.30
C ASP A 531 -15.75 19.86 7.53
N LEU A 532 -15.68 20.30 8.78
CA LEU A 532 -15.05 21.57 9.17
C LEU A 532 -13.53 21.40 9.25
N LEU A 533 -12.84 22.29 8.52
CA LEU A 533 -11.42 22.62 8.69
C LEU A 533 -11.22 23.38 10.00
#